data_AF-A0A2D5QMJ2-F1
#
_entry.id   AF-A0A2D5QMJ2-F1
#
_cell.length_a   1.000
_cell.length_b   1.000
_cell.length_c   1.000
_cell.angle_alpha   90.00
_cell.angle_beta   90.00
_cell.angle_gamma   90.00
#
_symmetry.space_group_name_H-M   'P 1'
#
loop_
_entity.id
_entity.type
_entity.pdbx_description
1 polymer ?
#
loop_
_entity_poly.entity_id
_entity_poly.type
_entity_poly.pdbx_seq_one_letter_code
_entity_poly.pdbx_strand_id
1 'polypeptide(L)'
;MSNTEANFQPQATSSEALSTDQNSSQNQEPRFEDAISELEQIVQNLNQPNIDLDEAINLYERGVRLAQRGRHLITHAESRVNQLRELLTQPEGGGGNAPRSEGRN
;
A
#
# COMPACT_ATOMS: atom_id res chain seq x y z
N MET A 1 -12.56 -61.42 26.60
CA MET A 1 -11.63 -60.63 25.77
C MET A 1 -12.39 -59.42 25.26
N SER A 2 -11.75 -58.27 25.34
CA SER A 2 -12.28 -56.92 25.43
C SER A 2 -13.04 -56.42 24.20
N ASN A 3 -14.07 -55.61 24.43
CA ASN A 3 -14.53 -54.63 23.44
C ASN A 3 -13.44 -53.56 23.22
N THR A 4 -13.63 -52.74 22.17
CA THR A 4 -12.76 -51.66 21.65
C THR A 4 -11.89 -52.21 20.50
N GLU A 5 -11.98 -51.75 19.25
CA GLU A 5 -11.98 -50.38 18.77
C GLU A 5 -12.54 -50.31 17.33
N ALA A 6 -12.91 -49.10 16.93
CA ALA A 6 -13.75 -48.77 15.80
C ALA A 6 -13.15 -49.10 14.42
N ASN A 7 -14.07 -49.52 13.55
CA ASN A 7 -14.01 -49.49 12.10
C ASN A 7 -13.38 -48.18 11.57
N PHE A 8 -12.14 -48.26 11.10
CA PHE A 8 -11.45 -47.18 10.39
C PHE A 8 -11.87 -47.21 8.91
N GLN A 9 -13.05 -46.68 8.62
CA GLN A 9 -13.40 -46.29 7.25
C GLN A 9 -12.86 -44.87 7.00
N PRO A 10 -12.22 -44.61 5.86
CA PRO A 10 -11.84 -43.25 5.47
C PRO A 10 -13.12 -42.51 5.09
N GLN A 11 -13.74 -41.83 6.05
CA GLN A 11 -14.80 -40.88 5.71
C GLN A 11 -14.17 -39.78 4.87
N ALA A 12 -14.64 -39.70 3.63
CA ALA A 12 -14.39 -38.58 2.74
C ALA A 12 -14.73 -37.29 3.49
N THR A 13 -13.70 -36.52 3.84
CA THR A 13 -13.82 -35.08 4.08
C THR A 13 -14.06 -34.39 2.75
N SER A 14 -15.19 -34.73 2.11
CA SER A 14 -15.80 -33.87 1.10
C SER A 14 -16.33 -32.65 1.84
N SER A 15 -15.74 -31.49 1.56
CA SER A 15 -16.11 -30.16 2.05
C SER A 15 -15.29 -29.57 3.21
N GLU A 16 -13.96 -29.69 3.15
CA GLU A 16 -13.06 -28.65 3.69
C GLU A 16 -12.20 -28.05 2.56
N ALA A 17 -12.81 -27.84 1.39
CA ALA A 17 -12.33 -26.81 0.47
C ALA A 17 -12.69 -25.46 1.09
N LEU A 18 -11.84 -24.99 2.02
CA LEU A 18 -11.84 -23.60 2.46
C LEU A 18 -11.37 -22.74 1.28
N SER A 19 -12.26 -22.54 0.32
CA SER A 19 -12.15 -21.49 -0.69
C SER A 19 -12.49 -20.16 -0.03
N THR A 20 -11.58 -19.67 0.80
CA THR A 20 -11.54 -18.24 1.14
C THR A 20 -10.76 -17.54 0.04
N ASP A 21 -11.38 -17.38 -1.12
CA ASP A 21 -10.91 -16.47 -2.17
C ASP A 21 -12.11 -15.66 -2.67
N GLN A 22 -12.66 -14.79 -1.81
CA GLN A 22 -13.78 -13.91 -2.16
C GLN A 22 -13.74 -12.57 -1.43
N ASN A 23 -12.56 -12.00 -1.14
CA ASN A 23 -12.51 -10.58 -0.73
C ASN A 23 -11.15 -9.89 -0.93
N SER A 24 -10.73 -9.71 -2.19
CA SER A 24 -9.63 -8.79 -2.52
C SER A 24 -9.95 -7.94 -3.74
N SER A 25 -11.23 -7.58 -3.94
CA SER A 25 -11.66 -6.63 -4.97
C SER A 25 -12.11 -5.32 -4.34
N GLN A 26 -11.33 -4.81 -3.38
CA GLN A 26 -11.53 -3.47 -2.85
C GLN A 26 -10.43 -2.58 -3.40
N ASN A 27 -10.76 -1.92 -4.52
CA ASN A 27 -10.17 -0.68 -5.00
C ASN A 27 -8.69 -0.50 -4.61
N GLN A 28 -7.84 -1.44 -5.04
CA GLN A 28 -6.41 -1.29 -4.89
C GLN A 28 -6.04 -0.18 -5.88
N GLU A 29 -5.91 1.06 -5.41
CA GLU A 29 -5.02 1.99 -6.09
C GLU A 29 -3.73 1.20 -6.34
N PRO A 30 -3.29 1.07 -7.61
CA PRO A 30 -2.13 0.24 -7.92
C PRO A 30 -1.00 0.72 -7.02
N ARG A 31 -0.41 -0.24 -6.30
CA ARG A 31 0.57 0.09 -5.26
C ARG A 31 1.75 0.75 -5.94
N PHE A 32 2.43 1.63 -5.21
CA PHE A 32 3.66 2.25 -5.69
C PHE A 32 4.65 1.20 -6.24
N GLU A 33 4.77 0.06 -5.56
CA GLU A 33 5.57 -1.10 -5.97
C GLU A 33 5.20 -1.66 -7.35
N ASP A 34 3.90 -1.69 -7.69
CA ASP A 34 3.42 -2.16 -8.99
C ASP A 34 3.86 -1.20 -10.10
N ALA A 35 3.77 0.11 -9.85
CA ALA A 35 4.19 1.14 -10.79
C ALA A 35 5.71 1.12 -11.03
N ILE A 36 6.50 0.80 -9.99
CA ILE A 36 7.95 0.63 -10.12
C ILE A 36 8.29 -0.64 -10.90
N SER A 37 7.64 -1.76 -10.56
CA SER A 37 7.84 -3.04 -11.28
C SER A 37 7.51 -2.91 -12.78
N GLU A 38 6.43 -2.22 -13.11
CA GLU A 38 6.04 -1.97 -14.50
C GLU A 38 7.04 -1.05 -15.22
N LEU A 39 7.59 -0.05 -14.53
CA LEU A 39 8.62 0.83 -15.09
C LEU A 39 9.92 0.06 -15.38
N GLU A 40 10.33 -0.85 -14.49
CA GLU A 40 11.51 -1.71 -14.71
C GLU A 40 11.33 -2.60 -15.95
N GLN A 41 10.15 -3.20 -16.12
CA GLN A 41 9.82 -3.99 -17.31
C GLN A 41 9.89 -3.16 -18.58
N ILE A 42 9.37 -1.93 -18.56
CA ILE A 42 9.45 -1.01 -19.70
C ILE A 42 10.90 -0.69 -20.05
N VAL A 43 11.73 -0.37 -19.06
CA VAL A 43 13.16 -0.10 -19.28
C VAL A 43 13.88 -1.32 -19.83
N GLN A 44 13.52 -2.52 -19.37
CA GLN A 44 14.10 -3.76 -19.87
C GLN A 44 13.70 -4.03 -21.33
N ASN A 45 12.45 -3.75 -21.70
CA ASN A 45 11.97 -3.88 -23.08
C ASN A 45 12.60 -2.84 -24.02
N LEU A 46 12.79 -1.60 -23.55
CA LEU A 46 13.48 -0.54 -24.31
C LEU A 46 14.96 -0.86 -24.60
N ASN A 47 15.60 -1.70 -23.77
CA ASN A 47 16.99 -2.13 -23.98
C ASN A 47 17.13 -3.33 -24.94
N GLN A 48 16.02 -3.85 -25.48
CA GLN A 48 16.09 -4.94 -26.44
C GLN A 48 16.70 -4.46 -27.77
N PRO A 49 17.60 -5.24 -28.39
CA PRO A 49 18.34 -4.82 -29.58
C PRO A 49 17.49 -4.70 -30.86
N ASN A 50 16.28 -5.28 -30.89
CA ASN A 50 15.41 -5.35 -32.06
C ASN A 50 14.02 -4.71 -31.81
N ILE A 51 13.95 -3.69 -30.97
CA ILE A 51 12.70 -2.97 -30.74
C ILE A 51 12.34 -2.07 -31.92
N ASP A 52 11.09 -2.12 -32.38
CA ASP A 52 10.57 -1.20 -33.39
C ASP A 52 10.41 0.21 -32.83
N LEU A 53 10.61 1.23 -33.68
CA LEU A 53 10.58 2.64 -33.26
C LEU A 53 9.25 3.04 -32.63
N ASP A 54 8.12 2.62 -33.22
CA ASP A 54 6.78 2.91 -32.68
C ASP A 54 6.57 2.25 -31.31
N GLU A 55 7.09 1.04 -31.13
CA GLU A 55 6.99 0.33 -29.86
C GLU A 55 7.88 0.97 -28.79
N ALA A 56 9.09 1.42 -29.15
CA ALA A 56 9.95 2.18 -28.26
C ALA A 56 9.31 3.49 -27.81
N ILE A 57 8.63 4.22 -28.71
CA ILE A 57 7.90 5.44 -28.37
C ILE A 57 6.75 5.14 -27.40
N ASN A 58 5.96 4.11 -27.66
CA ASN A 58 4.83 3.74 -26.80
C ASN A 58 5.29 3.33 -25.38
N LEU A 59 6.34 2.50 -25.30
CA LEU A 59 6.96 2.12 -24.04
C LEU A 59 7.50 3.33 -23.29
N TYR A 60 8.15 4.26 -23.97
CA TYR A 60 8.63 5.50 -23.37
C TYR A 60 7.48 6.35 -22.80
N GLU A 61 6.42 6.58 -23.58
CA GLU A 61 5.23 7.32 -23.10
C GLU A 61 4.57 6.66 -21.89
N ARG A 62 4.49 5.33 -21.87
CA ARG A 62 3.98 4.57 -20.74
C ARG A 62 4.88 4.72 -19.52
N GLY A 63 6.20 4.63 -19.71
CA GLY A 63 7.19 4.83 -18.65
C GLY A 63 7.12 6.24 -18.03
N VAL A 64 6.96 7.28 -18.85
CA VAL A 64 6.79 8.66 -18.38
C VAL A 64 5.53 8.81 -17.53
N ARG A 65 4.41 8.23 -17.96
CA ARG A 65 3.15 8.25 -17.20
C ARG A 65 3.27 7.53 -15.85
N LEU A 66 3.93 6.38 -15.82
CA LEU A 66 4.18 5.63 -14.58
C LEU A 66 5.08 6.40 -13.62
N ALA A 67 6.16 6.99 -14.13
CA ALA A 67 7.06 7.82 -13.33
C ALA A 67 6.34 9.04 -12.73
N GLN A 68 5.48 9.71 -13.51
CA GLN A 68 4.68 10.83 -13.03
C GLN A 68 3.69 10.40 -11.94
N ARG A 69 3.05 9.24 -12.12
CA ARG A 69 2.16 8.65 -11.11
C ARG A 69 2.91 8.32 -9.81
N GLY A 70 4.08 7.70 -9.90
CA GLY A 70 4.92 7.40 -8.74
C GLY A 70 5.30 8.66 -7.95
N ARG A 71 5.67 9.74 -8.65
CA ARG A 71 5.91 11.04 -8.02
C ARG A 71 4.68 11.55 -7.27
N HIS A 72 3.51 11.46 -7.88
CA HIS A 72 2.27 11.92 -7.27
C HIS A 72 1.92 11.15 -5.99
N LEU A 73 2.10 9.82 -6.00
CA LEU A 73 1.91 8.97 -4.82
C LEU A 73 2.82 9.37 -3.66
N ILE A 74 4.10 9.61 -3.95
CA ILE A 74 5.07 10.07 -2.94
C ILE A 74 4.63 11.42 -2.36
N THR A 75 4.32 12.40 -3.21
CA THR A 75 3.86 13.72 -2.75
C THR A 75 2.58 13.64 -1.92
N HIS A 76 1.64 12.77 -2.29
CA HIS A 76 0.43 12.54 -1.52
C HIS A 76 0.74 11.92 -0.15
N ALA A 77 1.62 10.93 -0.10
CA ALA A 77 2.07 10.32 1.16
C ALA A 77 2.77 11.35 2.07
N GLU A 78 3.68 12.17 1.53
CA GLU A 78 4.35 13.25 2.25
C GLU A 78 3.35 14.26 2.83
N SER A 79 2.36 14.68 2.04
CA SER A 79 1.30 15.57 2.49
C SER A 79 0.51 14.98 3.66
N ARG A 80 0.16 13.69 3.57
CA ARG A 80 -0.57 12.98 4.62
C ARG A 80 0.25 12.87 5.91
N VAL A 81 1.54 12.57 5.80
CA VAL A 81 2.47 12.53 6.95
C VAL A 81 2.57 13.91 7.61
N ASN A 82 2.71 14.97 6.82
CA ASN A 82 2.77 16.34 7.34
C ASN A 82 1.48 16.72 8.08
N GLN A 83 0.31 16.39 7.54
CA GLN A 83 -0.97 16.61 8.20
C GLN A 83 -1.07 15.87 9.53
N LEU A 84 -0.68 14.59 9.56
CA LEU A 84 -0.67 13.80 10.80
C LEU A 84 0.29 14.39 11.84
N ARG A 85 1.46 14.89 11.41
CA ARG A 85 2.42 15.55 12.28
C ARG A 85 1.86 16.84 12.88
N GLU A 86 1.17 17.65 12.09
CA GLU A 86 0.50 18.87 12.55
C GLU A 86 -0.59 18.53 13.59
N LEU A 87 -1.39 17.50 13.33
CA LEU A 87 -2.40 17.01 14.28
C LEU A 87 -1.77 16.54 15.61
N LEU A 88 -0.64 15.83 15.54
CA LEU A 88 0.12 15.37 16.73
C LEU A 88 0.86 16.49 17.46
N THR A 89 1.12 17.61 16.79
CA THR A 89 1.85 18.76 17.35
C THR A 89 0.90 19.82 17.92
N GLN A 90 -0.42 19.62 17.84
CA GLN A 90 -1.38 20.48 18.53
C GLN A 90 -1.11 20.43 20.05
N PRO A 91 -0.72 21.55 20.68
CA PRO A 91 -0.61 21.61 22.13
C PRO A 91 -2.02 21.62 22.72
N GLU A 92 -2.49 20.46 23.18
CA GLU A 92 -3.61 20.39 24.12
C GLU A 92 -3.21 21.06 25.44
N GLY A 93 -3.83 22.21 25.76
CA GLY A 93 -3.74 22.91 27.05
C GLY A 93 -2.59 23.93 27.13
N GLY A 94 -2.79 25.22 27.46
CA GLY A 94 -3.72 25.74 28.46
C GLY A 94 -3.11 25.62 29.86
N GLY A 95 -2.28 26.60 30.27
CA GLY A 95 -1.91 26.79 31.68
C GLY A 95 -0.48 27.30 31.91
N GLY A 96 -0.35 28.52 32.48
CA GLY A 96 0.88 28.91 33.16
C GLY A 96 1.21 30.41 33.24
N ASN A 97 0.51 31.13 34.12
CA ASN A 97 0.84 32.46 34.69
C ASN A 97 0.85 33.68 33.75
N ALA A 98 -0.28 34.41 33.77
CA ALA A 98 -0.26 35.86 33.67
C ALA A 98 0.66 36.44 34.78
N PRO A 99 1.44 37.50 34.51
CA PRO A 99 2.33 38.09 35.51
C PRO A 99 1.50 38.55 36.71
N ARG A 100 1.92 38.12 37.90
CA ARG A 100 1.32 38.47 39.19
C ARG A 100 1.12 39.97 39.27
N SER A 101 -0.11 40.37 39.59
CA SER A 101 -0.45 41.68 40.11
C SER A 101 0.39 41.98 41.35
N GLU A 102 1.47 42.75 41.20
CA GLU A 102 2.15 43.37 42.33
C GLU A 102 1.37 44.63 42.74
N GLY A 103 0.88 44.58 43.98
CA GLY A 103 -0.06 45.53 44.54
C GLY A 103 0.53 46.93 44.65
N ARG A 104 -0.31 47.91 44.30
CA ARG A 104 -0.18 49.27 44.82
C ARG A 104 -0.87 49.32 46.19
N ASN A 105 -0.09 49.55 47.25
CA ASN A 105 -0.50 50.29 48.44
C ASN A 105 0.74 50.77 49.19
#